data_AF-A0A0Q8LGQ9-F1
#
_entry.id   AF-A0A0Q8LGQ9-F1
#
_cell.length_a   1.000
_cell.length_b   1.000
_cell.length_c   1.000
_cell.angle_alpha   90.00
_cell.angle_beta   90.00
_cell.angle_gamma   90.00
#
_symmetry.space_group_name_H-M   'P 1'
#
loop_
_entity.id
_entity.type
_entity.pdbx_description
1 polymer ?
#
loop_
_entity_poly.entity_id
_entity_poly.type
_entity_poly.pdbx_seq_one_letter_code
_entity_poly.pdbx_strand_id
1 'polypeptide(L)'
;MKHASERELWVAVILQATQDGLHDQQSRAWFQPINSDFVEVCNLAGLEPEAVAERAADAFHRADKAHASGARFEINRGLAAPARQPAARYEHDGKSLTLPEWSHLTGIKAGTIRDRMNNGRSFAEAIDPKFVRKPRCFNGRPIRKPKLYTVNGVSKSLSEWATEYSVSFHSLSQRLKRGMTLEHALAHSKQGNGKNLLHTVDGVSKTYGQWADHLGISYDAFLKRLRDGKGRTVAEAVAMGGPKGRGAVANLVSGEGTGGGSVAQERAEIEFSANPEKTSP
;
A
#
# COMPACT_ATOMS: atom_id res chain seq x y z
N MET A 1 -2.26 -18.65 -49.93
CA MET A 1 -1.79 -17.37 -49.38
C MET A 1 -2.76 -16.99 -48.27
N LYS A 2 -2.30 -16.81 -47.03
CA LYS A 2 -3.20 -16.37 -45.94
C LYS A 2 -3.46 -14.88 -46.16
N HIS A 3 -4.72 -14.47 -46.33
CA HIS A 3 -5.06 -13.06 -46.34
C HIS A 3 -4.71 -12.48 -44.97
N ALA A 4 -3.88 -11.44 -44.94
CA ALA A 4 -3.63 -10.68 -43.72
C ALA A 4 -4.97 -10.12 -43.25
N SER A 5 -5.24 -10.21 -41.95
CA SER A 5 -6.43 -9.61 -41.37
C SER A 5 -6.37 -8.09 -41.55
N GLU A 6 -7.53 -7.44 -41.68
CA GLU A 6 -7.63 -5.98 -41.77
C GLU A 6 -6.87 -5.29 -40.61
N ARG A 7 -6.93 -5.87 -39.42
CA ARG A 7 -6.16 -5.44 -38.26
C ARG A 7 -4.65 -5.42 -38.51
N GLU A 8 -4.10 -6.48 -39.13
CA GLU A 8 -2.66 -6.56 -39.43
C GLU A 8 -2.24 -5.49 -40.45
N LEU A 9 -3.12 -5.11 -41.38
CA LEU A 9 -2.86 -4.03 -42.32
C LEU A 9 -2.76 -2.68 -41.60
N TRP A 10 -3.68 -2.37 -40.70
CA TRP A 10 -3.64 -1.12 -39.92
C TRP A 10 -2.43 -1.06 -38.97
N VAL A 11 -2.04 -2.19 -38.37
CA VAL A 11 -0.78 -2.28 -37.60
C VAL A 11 0.42 -1.98 -38.50
N ALA A 12 0.45 -2.48 -39.73
CA ALA A 12 1.52 -2.19 -40.68
C ALA A 12 1.58 -0.71 -41.06
N VAL A 13 0.44 -0.04 -41.21
CA VAL A 13 0.36 1.42 -41.47
C VAL A 13 0.98 2.21 -40.32
N ILE A 14 0.63 1.91 -39.06
CA ILE A 14 1.22 2.58 -37.88
C ILE A 14 2.73 2.35 -37.83
N LEU A 15 3.18 1.13 -38.10
CA LEU A 15 4.61 0.80 -38.14
C LEU A 15 5.35 1.51 -39.26
N GLN A 16 4.71 1.76 -40.41
CA GLN A 16 5.30 2.53 -41.51
C GLN A 16 5.38 4.01 -41.15
N ALA A 17 4.29 4.60 -40.66
CA ALA A 17 4.28 6.00 -40.20
C ALA A 17 5.33 6.25 -39.10
N THR A 18 5.59 5.24 -38.23
CA THR A 18 6.63 5.35 -37.20
C THR A 18 8.03 5.39 -37.83
N GLN A 19 8.26 4.65 -38.91
CA GLN A 19 9.54 4.71 -39.64
C GLN A 19 9.70 6.04 -40.36
N ASP A 20 8.64 6.55 -40.98
CA ASP A 20 8.66 7.83 -41.66
C ASP A 20 8.96 8.95 -40.63
N GLY A 21 8.36 8.90 -39.45
CA GLY A 21 8.63 9.81 -38.32
C GLY A 21 10.04 9.72 -37.72
N LEU A 22 10.77 8.61 -37.95
CA LEU A 22 12.18 8.53 -37.60
C LEU A 22 13.08 9.28 -38.59
N HIS A 23 12.69 9.32 -39.86
CA HIS A 23 13.45 9.98 -40.91
C HIS A 23 13.07 11.46 -41.06
N ASP A 24 11.82 11.81 -40.77
CA ASP A 24 11.29 13.17 -40.88
C ASP A 24 10.61 13.61 -39.56
N GLN A 25 11.08 14.73 -39.01
CA GLN A 25 10.52 15.29 -37.78
C GLN A 25 9.11 15.85 -37.97
N GLN A 26 8.74 16.30 -39.18
CA GLN A 26 7.40 16.83 -39.44
C GLN A 26 6.34 15.73 -39.35
N SER A 27 6.67 14.54 -39.87
CA SER A 27 5.82 13.34 -39.78
C SER A 27 5.51 12.89 -38.34
N ARG A 28 6.28 13.34 -37.33
CA ARG A 28 6.01 13.03 -35.90
C ARG A 28 4.73 13.70 -35.39
N ALA A 29 4.30 14.80 -35.99
CA ALA A 29 3.06 15.49 -35.62
C ALA A 29 1.81 14.63 -35.83
N TRP A 30 1.89 13.61 -36.70
CA TRP A 30 0.80 12.66 -36.92
C TRP A 30 0.47 11.83 -35.68
N PHE A 31 1.44 11.53 -34.82
CA PHE A 31 1.27 10.72 -33.60
C PHE A 31 0.65 11.47 -32.41
N GLN A 32 0.21 12.71 -32.60
CA GLN A 32 -0.45 13.45 -31.53
C GLN A 32 -1.87 12.89 -31.30
N PRO A 33 -2.29 12.61 -30.05
CA PRO A 33 -3.64 12.13 -29.77
C PRO A 33 -4.77 13.08 -30.20
N ILE A 34 -4.45 14.33 -30.52
CA ILE A 34 -5.40 15.32 -31.07
C ILE A 34 -5.72 15.10 -32.55
N ASN A 35 -4.91 14.30 -33.26
CA ASN A 35 -5.11 14.00 -34.67
C ASN A 35 -6.15 12.88 -34.83
N SER A 36 -7.28 13.20 -35.47
CA SER A 36 -8.40 12.26 -35.69
C SER A 36 -7.98 11.03 -36.47
N ASP A 37 -7.15 11.20 -37.50
CA ASP A 37 -6.78 10.13 -38.42
C ASP A 37 -5.92 9.08 -37.72
N PHE A 38 -5.02 9.52 -36.84
CA PHE A 38 -4.22 8.63 -36.00
C PHE A 38 -5.08 7.82 -35.03
N VAL A 39 -6.05 8.47 -34.38
CA VAL A 39 -6.98 7.80 -33.45
C VAL A 39 -7.82 6.76 -34.19
N GLU A 40 -8.33 7.09 -35.37
CA GLU A 40 -9.10 6.16 -36.21
C GLU A 40 -8.25 4.95 -36.61
N VAL A 41 -7.03 5.16 -37.09
CA VAL A 41 -6.11 4.07 -37.47
C VAL A 41 -5.77 3.17 -36.28
N CYS A 42 -5.57 3.74 -35.08
CA CYS A 42 -5.34 2.96 -33.86
C CYS A 42 -6.56 2.11 -33.47
N ASN A 43 -7.76 2.68 -33.57
CA ASN A 43 -9.01 1.96 -33.28
C ASN A 43 -9.22 0.79 -34.25
N LEU A 44 -8.96 0.99 -35.54
CA LEU A 44 -9.03 -0.07 -36.56
C LEU A 44 -7.97 -1.17 -36.34
N ALA A 45 -6.81 -0.82 -35.79
CA ALA A 45 -5.78 -1.77 -35.36
C ALA A 45 -6.10 -2.47 -34.03
N GLY A 46 -7.16 -2.06 -33.32
CA GLY A 46 -7.47 -2.53 -31.96
C GLY A 46 -6.34 -2.22 -30.98
N LEU A 47 -5.75 -1.04 -31.09
CA LEU A 47 -4.71 -0.51 -30.23
C LEU A 47 -5.21 0.75 -29.51
N GLU A 48 -4.67 1.00 -28.33
CA GLU A 48 -5.02 2.18 -27.53
C GLU A 48 -4.15 3.38 -28.01
N PRO A 49 -4.75 4.49 -28.50
CA PRO A 49 -4.01 5.58 -29.14
C PRO A 49 -2.95 6.23 -28.24
N GLU A 50 -3.21 6.41 -26.94
CA GLU A 50 -2.26 7.06 -26.02
C GLU A 50 -1.01 6.19 -25.83
N ALA A 51 -1.16 4.88 -25.62
CA ALA A 51 -0.07 3.94 -25.50
C ALA A 51 0.75 3.81 -26.78
N VAL A 52 0.13 3.95 -27.96
CA VAL A 52 0.84 3.98 -29.25
C VAL A 52 1.64 5.27 -29.38
N ALA A 53 1.04 6.43 -29.07
CA ALA A 53 1.70 7.73 -29.10
C ALA A 53 2.90 7.80 -28.14
N GLU A 54 2.75 7.31 -26.89
CA GLU A 54 3.81 7.26 -25.89
C GLU A 54 5.00 6.42 -26.38
N ARG A 55 4.73 5.21 -26.91
CA ARG A 55 5.79 4.34 -27.46
C ARG A 55 6.48 4.94 -28.68
N ALA A 56 5.75 5.64 -29.54
CA ALA A 56 6.32 6.33 -30.69
C ALA A 56 7.23 7.48 -30.24
N ALA A 57 6.78 8.31 -29.28
CA ALA A 57 7.58 9.37 -28.69
C ALA A 57 8.87 8.85 -28.05
N ASP A 58 8.80 7.76 -27.29
CA ASP A 58 9.97 7.08 -26.72
C ASP A 58 10.93 6.54 -27.79
N ALA A 59 10.40 6.06 -28.93
CA ALA A 59 11.23 5.63 -30.06
C ALA A 59 11.95 6.82 -30.70
N PHE A 60 11.24 7.93 -30.93
CA PHE A 60 11.81 9.16 -31.49
C PHE A 60 12.89 9.75 -30.56
N HIS A 61 12.65 9.81 -29.25
CA HIS A 61 13.66 10.28 -28.29
C HIS A 61 14.92 9.44 -28.29
N ARG A 62 14.80 8.10 -28.37
CA ARG A 62 15.96 7.21 -28.48
C ARG A 62 16.74 7.42 -29.78
N ALA A 63 16.04 7.66 -30.89
CA ALA A 63 16.64 7.95 -32.18
C ALA A 63 17.41 9.28 -32.17
N ASP A 64 16.81 10.34 -31.62
CA ASP A 64 17.43 11.65 -31.48
C ASP A 64 18.70 11.58 -30.61
N LYS A 65 18.63 10.83 -29.49
CA LYS A 65 19.79 10.61 -28.62
C LYS A 65 20.91 9.85 -29.33
N ALA A 66 20.58 8.82 -30.10
CA ALA A 66 21.55 8.06 -30.88
C ALA A 66 22.23 8.95 -31.94
N HIS A 67 21.44 9.74 -32.68
CA HIS A 67 21.94 10.70 -33.66
C HIS A 67 22.89 11.73 -33.01
N ALA A 68 22.51 12.29 -31.85
CA ALA A 68 23.36 13.22 -31.09
C ALA A 68 24.69 12.58 -30.64
N SER A 69 24.70 11.27 -30.37
CA SER A 69 25.90 10.51 -30.02
C SER A 69 26.71 10.00 -31.23
N GLY A 70 26.27 10.28 -32.47
CA GLY A 70 26.87 9.72 -33.69
C GLY A 70 26.63 8.22 -33.90
N ALA A 71 25.74 7.61 -33.11
CA ALA A 71 25.35 6.21 -33.26
C ALA A 71 24.19 6.07 -34.24
N ARG A 72 24.25 5.08 -35.14
CA ARG A 72 23.15 4.77 -36.06
C ARG A 72 22.02 4.08 -35.29
N PHE A 73 20.85 4.70 -35.24
CA PHE A 73 19.64 4.08 -34.66
C PHE A 73 18.97 3.21 -35.72
N GLU A 74 18.97 1.90 -35.50
CA GLU A 74 18.17 0.96 -36.30
C GLU A 74 17.06 0.38 -35.43
N ILE A 75 15.80 0.59 -35.81
CA ILE A 75 14.70 -0.22 -35.27
C ILE A 75 14.97 -1.63 -35.76
N ASN A 76 15.54 -2.48 -34.89
CA ASN A 76 15.64 -3.91 -35.12
C ASN A 76 14.23 -4.49 -35.28
N ARG A 77 13.70 -4.48 -36.51
CA ARG A 77 12.33 -4.88 -36.87
C ARG A 77 12.09 -6.40 -36.77
N GLY A 78 12.98 -7.12 -36.10
CA GLY A 78 12.97 -8.57 -36.07
C GLY A 78 14.36 -9.15 -35.88
N LEU A 79 15.11 -8.70 -34.87
CA LEU A 79 15.96 -9.69 -34.22
C LEU A 79 15.00 -10.70 -33.63
N ALA A 80 14.83 -11.81 -34.36
CA ALA A 80 14.19 -13.02 -33.88
C ALA A 80 14.54 -13.15 -32.40
N ALA A 81 13.51 -13.25 -31.55
CA ALA A 81 13.69 -13.41 -30.11
C ALA A 81 14.91 -14.31 -29.90
N PRO A 82 15.92 -13.86 -29.12
CA PRO A 82 17.25 -14.46 -29.12
C PRO A 82 17.07 -15.96 -29.11
N ALA A 83 17.64 -16.65 -30.11
CA ALA A 83 17.40 -18.07 -30.34
C ALA A 83 17.32 -18.76 -28.99
N ARG A 84 16.13 -19.30 -28.65
CA ARG A 84 15.84 -19.79 -27.29
C ARG A 84 17.03 -20.65 -26.89
N GLN A 85 17.72 -20.22 -25.84
CA GLN A 85 18.88 -20.96 -25.32
C GLN A 85 18.46 -22.43 -25.18
N PRO A 86 19.27 -23.38 -25.70
CA PRO A 86 18.93 -24.78 -25.60
C PRO A 86 18.64 -25.12 -24.13
N ALA A 87 17.54 -25.83 -23.87
CA ALA A 87 17.15 -26.16 -22.51
C ALA A 87 18.29 -26.90 -21.80
N ALA A 88 18.71 -26.40 -20.64
CA ALA A 88 19.76 -27.03 -19.85
C ALA A 88 19.43 -28.50 -19.55
N ARG A 89 20.39 -29.39 -19.80
CA ARG A 89 20.31 -30.82 -19.50
C ARG A 89 21.05 -31.13 -18.21
N TYR A 90 20.50 -32.06 -17.44
CA TYR A 90 21.00 -32.47 -16.14
C TYR A 90 21.21 -33.98 -16.15
N GLU A 91 22.40 -34.41 -15.71
CA GLU A 91 22.79 -35.81 -15.68
C GLU A 91 22.57 -36.42 -14.29
N HIS A 92 21.87 -37.55 -14.26
CA HIS A 92 21.65 -38.35 -13.06
C HIS A 92 21.32 -39.80 -13.44
N ASP A 93 21.84 -40.78 -12.69
CA ASP A 93 21.67 -42.22 -12.96
C ASP A 93 21.96 -42.63 -14.42
N GLY A 94 23.00 -42.04 -15.01
CA GLY A 94 23.41 -42.31 -16.40
C GLY A 94 22.46 -41.78 -17.48
N LYS A 95 21.48 -40.94 -17.11
CA LYS A 95 20.55 -40.27 -18.05
C LYS A 95 20.81 -38.77 -18.06
N SER A 96 20.88 -38.18 -19.26
CA SER A 96 21.00 -36.73 -19.46
C SER A 96 19.71 -36.17 -20.06
N LEU A 97 18.84 -35.64 -19.19
CA LEU A 97 17.50 -35.16 -19.54
C LEU A 97 17.30 -33.69 -19.14
N THR A 98 16.33 -33.04 -19.74
CA THR A 98 15.87 -31.68 -19.40
C THR A 98 14.99 -31.69 -18.14
N LEU A 99 14.83 -30.53 -17.48
CA LEU A 99 13.95 -30.44 -16.29
C LEU A 99 12.50 -30.89 -16.54
N PRO A 100 11.84 -30.59 -17.68
CA PRO A 100 10.52 -31.13 -17.98
C PRO A 100 10.52 -32.66 -18.08
N GLU A 101 11.51 -33.26 -18.73
CA GLU A 101 11.62 -34.73 -18.84
C GLU A 101 11.84 -35.38 -17.47
N TRP A 102 12.73 -34.81 -16.63
CA TRP A 102 12.90 -35.23 -15.24
C TRP A 102 11.63 -35.05 -14.41
N SER A 103 10.85 -34.01 -14.68
CA SER A 103 9.57 -33.75 -14.03
C SER A 103 8.55 -34.84 -14.35
N HIS A 104 8.49 -35.28 -15.60
CA HIS A 104 7.65 -36.42 -16.01
C HIS A 104 8.13 -37.74 -15.41
N LEU A 105 9.45 -37.99 -15.38
CA LEU A 105 10.02 -39.23 -14.87
C LEU A 105 9.83 -39.40 -13.35
N THR A 106 9.96 -38.31 -12.59
CA THR A 106 9.91 -38.35 -11.11
C THR A 106 8.54 -37.98 -10.52
N GLY A 107 7.64 -37.43 -11.33
CA GLY A 107 6.34 -36.91 -10.89
C GLY A 107 6.43 -35.57 -10.13
N ILE A 108 7.61 -34.95 -10.06
CA ILE A 108 7.85 -33.68 -9.35
C ILE A 108 7.79 -32.55 -10.37
N LYS A 109 7.05 -31.48 -10.09
CA LYS A 109 6.97 -30.33 -11.02
C LYS A 109 8.35 -29.75 -11.33
N ALA A 110 8.65 -29.45 -12.60
CA ALA A 110 9.93 -28.86 -13.02
C ALA A 110 10.29 -27.58 -12.25
N GLY A 111 9.30 -26.74 -11.93
CA GLY A 111 9.48 -25.56 -11.08
C GLY A 111 9.93 -25.90 -9.65
N THR A 112 9.45 -27.01 -9.09
CA THR A 112 9.86 -27.50 -7.77
C THR A 112 11.30 -28.04 -7.79
N ILE A 113 11.70 -28.77 -8.83
CA ILE A 113 13.08 -29.24 -9.00
C ILE A 113 14.02 -28.02 -9.08
N ARG A 114 13.66 -27.02 -9.90
CA ARG A 114 14.41 -25.76 -10.02
C ARG A 114 14.51 -24.99 -8.69
N ASP A 115 13.39 -24.86 -7.97
CA ASP A 115 13.38 -24.20 -6.65
C ASP A 115 14.30 -24.93 -5.67
N ARG A 116 14.28 -26.27 -5.63
CA ARG A 116 15.18 -27.07 -4.79
C ARG A 116 16.64 -26.78 -5.13
N MET A 117 17.02 -26.80 -6.41
CA MET A 117 18.38 -26.48 -6.85
C MET A 117 18.81 -25.05 -6.51
N ASN A 118 17.93 -24.06 -6.75
CA ASN A 118 18.20 -22.65 -6.44
C ASN A 118 18.38 -22.41 -4.93
N ASN A 119 17.78 -23.25 -4.09
CA ASN A 119 17.99 -23.27 -2.65
C ASN A 119 19.26 -24.06 -2.23
N GLY A 120 20.21 -24.27 -3.16
CA GLY A 120 21.51 -24.88 -2.89
C GLY A 120 21.49 -26.40 -2.75
N ARG A 121 20.44 -27.09 -3.22
CA ARG A 121 20.35 -28.56 -3.16
C ARG A 121 21.06 -29.20 -4.34
N SER A 122 21.62 -30.38 -4.09
CA SER A 122 22.15 -31.21 -5.18
C SER A 122 21.02 -31.64 -6.12
N PHE A 123 21.35 -31.91 -7.39
CA PHE A 123 20.36 -32.36 -8.36
C PHE A 123 19.68 -33.68 -7.94
N ALA A 124 20.45 -34.62 -7.39
CA ALA A 124 19.94 -35.90 -6.86
C ALA A 124 18.88 -35.70 -5.76
N GLU A 125 19.14 -34.81 -4.80
CA GLU A 125 18.18 -34.47 -3.74
C GLU A 125 16.97 -33.69 -4.30
N ALA A 126 17.19 -32.88 -5.34
CA ALA A 126 16.14 -32.09 -5.97
C ALA A 126 15.09 -32.95 -6.67
N ILE A 127 15.47 -34.12 -7.20
CA ILE A 127 14.57 -35.02 -7.91
C ILE A 127 13.99 -36.14 -7.03
N ASP A 128 14.37 -36.23 -5.76
CA ASP A 128 13.82 -37.23 -4.83
C ASP A 128 12.33 -36.93 -4.52
N PRO A 129 11.41 -37.87 -4.81
CA PRO A 129 9.99 -37.70 -4.53
C PRO A 129 9.68 -37.75 -3.03
N LYS A 130 10.52 -38.41 -2.22
CA LYS A 130 10.37 -38.49 -0.77
C LYS A 130 10.92 -37.26 -0.04
N PHE A 131 11.38 -36.26 -0.78
CA PHE A 131 11.92 -35.04 -0.20
C PHE A 131 10.87 -34.32 0.65
N VAL A 132 11.05 -34.39 1.97
CA VAL A 132 10.30 -33.58 2.94
C VAL A 132 11.00 -32.24 3.06
N ARG A 133 10.29 -31.16 2.72
CA ARG A 133 10.80 -29.81 2.98
C ARG A 133 11.09 -29.69 4.47
N LYS A 134 12.35 -29.43 4.85
CA LYS A 134 12.66 -28.96 6.20
C LYS A 134 11.73 -27.76 6.48
N PRO A 135 11.14 -27.65 7.68
CA PRO A 135 10.30 -26.51 8.03
C PRO A 135 11.01 -25.22 7.64
N ARG A 136 10.30 -24.32 6.93
CA ARG A 136 10.89 -23.06 6.45
C ARG A 136 11.51 -22.31 7.63
N CYS A 137 12.83 -22.34 7.74
CA CYS A 137 13.59 -21.47 8.62
C CYS A 137 13.84 -20.17 7.84
N PHE A 138 13.19 -19.07 8.24
CA PHE A 138 13.48 -17.77 7.67
C PHE A 138 14.85 -17.33 8.20
N ASN A 139 15.85 -17.21 7.31
CA ASN A 139 17.25 -16.88 7.64
C ASN A 139 17.91 -17.85 8.64
N GLY A 140 17.62 -19.16 8.53
CA GLY A 140 18.20 -20.16 9.44
C GLY A 140 17.69 -20.09 10.88
N ARG A 141 16.76 -19.18 11.18
CA ARG A 141 16.17 -19.04 12.52
C ARG A 141 14.94 -19.95 12.63
N PRO A 142 14.78 -20.67 13.76
CA PRO A 142 13.55 -21.41 14.01
C PRO A 142 12.36 -20.45 13.92
N ILE A 143 11.24 -20.94 13.40
CA ILE A 143 9.98 -20.18 13.36
C ILE A 143 9.70 -19.71 14.79
N ARG A 144 9.70 -18.38 15.00
CA ARG A 144 9.38 -17.80 16.29
C ARG A 144 7.96 -18.21 16.65
N LYS A 145 7.76 -18.78 17.84
CA LYS A 145 6.42 -19.06 18.36
C LYS A 145 5.60 -17.76 18.29
N PRO A 146 4.33 -17.82 17.84
CA PRO A 146 3.51 -16.63 17.73
C PRO A 146 3.38 -15.97 19.11
N LYS A 147 3.54 -14.64 19.16
CA LYS A 147 3.32 -13.89 20.40
C LYS A 147 1.84 -13.97 20.77
N LEU A 148 1.56 -14.42 21.99
CA LEU A 148 0.21 -14.48 22.55
C LEU A 148 -0.15 -13.14 23.18
N TYR A 149 -1.42 -12.78 23.06
CA TYR A 149 -1.98 -11.57 23.63
C TYR A 149 -3.25 -11.93 24.42
N THR A 150 -3.32 -11.43 25.66
CA THR A 150 -4.43 -11.70 26.57
C THR A 150 -5.41 -10.53 26.56
N VAL A 151 -6.69 -10.81 26.31
CA VAL A 151 -7.80 -9.86 26.42
C VAL A 151 -8.94 -10.56 27.16
N ASN A 152 -9.49 -9.92 28.20
CA ASN A 152 -10.58 -10.48 29.02
C ASN A 152 -10.27 -11.90 29.55
N GLY A 153 -9.03 -12.17 29.96
CA GLY A 153 -8.61 -13.48 30.49
C GLY A 153 -8.36 -14.57 29.44
N VAL A 154 -8.58 -14.28 28.15
CA VAL A 154 -8.35 -15.24 27.06
C VAL A 154 -7.05 -14.88 26.33
N SER A 155 -6.11 -15.82 26.22
CA SER A 155 -4.84 -15.63 25.50
C SER A 155 -4.90 -16.29 24.11
N LYS A 156 -4.84 -15.48 23.06
CA LYS A 156 -4.80 -15.94 21.66
C LYS A 156 -3.67 -15.26 20.89
N SER A 157 -3.27 -15.84 19.77
CA SER A 157 -2.37 -15.21 18.80
C SER A 157 -3.06 -14.05 18.08
N LEU A 158 -2.27 -13.13 17.53
CA LEU A 158 -2.81 -11.99 16.78
C LEU A 158 -3.62 -12.42 15.55
N SER A 159 -3.29 -13.57 14.95
CA SER A 159 -4.04 -14.12 13.80
C SER A 159 -5.40 -14.65 14.23
N GLU A 160 -5.48 -15.33 15.37
CA GLU A 160 -6.75 -15.84 15.89
C GLU A 160 -7.68 -14.69 16.28
N TRP A 161 -7.15 -13.65 16.95
CA TRP A 161 -7.91 -12.42 17.25
C TRP A 161 -8.40 -11.72 15.98
N ALA A 162 -7.57 -11.66 14.94
CA ALA A 162 -7.93 -11.10 13.64
C ALA A 162 -9.10 -11.86 13.00
N THR A 163 -9.04 -13.20 13.00
CA THR A 163 -10.12 -14.04 12.45
C THR A 163 -11.42 -13.92 13.25
N GLU A 164 -11.36 -13.93 14.58
CA GLU A 164 -12.54 -13.88 15.44
C GLU A 164 -13.33 -12.57 15.33
N TYR A 165 -12.62 -11.45 15.15
CA TYR A 165 -13.22 -10.12 15.03
C TYR A 165 -13.34 -9.65 13.58
N SER A 166 -13.06 -10.52 12.61
CA SER A 166 -13.09 -10.21 11.17
C SER A 166 -12.26 -8.97 10.79
N VAL A 167 -11.11 -8.79 11.47
CA VAL A 167 -10.15 -7.71 11.20
C VAL A 167 -8.97 -8.29 10.45
N SER A 168 -8.42 -7.58 9.45
CA SER A 168 -7.21 -8.07 8.79
C SER A 168 -6.02 -8.12 9.78
N PHE A 169 -5.25 -9.21 9.75
CA PHE A 169 -4.04 -9.35 10.57
C PHE A 169 -3.08 -8.17 10.37
N HIS A 170 -2.95 -7.69 9.13
CA HIS A 170 -2.09 -6.55 8.80
C HIS A 170 -2.57 -5.26 9.48
N SER A 171 -3.88 -4.96 9.41
CA SER A 171 -4.46 -3.78 10.06
C SER A 171 -4.25 -3.83 11.58
N LEU A 172 -4.47 -5.00 12.19
CA LEU A 172 -4.29 -5.19 13.63
C LEU A 172 -2.81 -5.03 14.04
N SER A 173 -1.88 -5.59 13.27
CA SER A 173 -0.44 -5.43 13.49
C SER A 173 0.02 -3.97 13.37
N GLN A 174 -0.46 -3.23 12.36
CA GLN A 174 -0.13 -1.81 12.19
C GLN A 174 -0.64 -0.95 13.34
N ARG A 175 -1.84 -1.25 13.87
CA ARG A 175 -2.41 -0.55 15.04
C ARG A 175 -1.54 -0.76 16.29
N LEU A 176 -1.12 -2.00 16.56
CA LEU A 176 -0.20 -2.29 17.66
C LEU A 176 1.16 -1.60 17.49
N LYS A 177 1.70 -1.54 16.27
CA LYS A 177 2.95 -0.82 15.97
C LYS A 177 2.85 0.68 16.22
N ARG A 178 1.65 1.27 16.06
CA ARG A 178 1.34 2.66 16.41
C ARG A 178 1.11 2.87 17.90
N GLY A 179 1.34 1.86 18.74
CA GLY A 179 1.17 1.93 20.19
C GLY A 179 -0.27 1.79 20.67
N MET A 180 -1.21 1.38 19.81
CA MET A 180 -2.57 1.06 20.29
C MET A 180 -2.56 -0.23 21.10
N THR A 181 -3.36 -0.29 22.16
CA THR A 181 -3.61 -1.54 22.89
C THR A 181 -4.41 -2.50 22.01
N LEU A 182 -4.28 -3.80 22.24
CA LEU A 182 -4.99 -4.81 21.44
C LEU A 182 -6.51 -4.64 21.55
N GLU A 183 -7.01 -4.37 22.75
CA GLU A 183 -8.42 -4.11 23.04
C GLU A 183 -8.97 -2.96 22.18
N HIS A 184 -8.26 -1.83 22.18
CA HIS A 184 -8.64 -0.67 21.39
C HIS A 184 -8.52 -0.94 19.89
N ALA A 185 -7.49 -1.69 19.49
CA ALA A 185 -7.26 -2.04 18.09
C ALA A 185 -8.35 -2.97 17.54
N LEU A 186 -8.96 -3.83 18.37
CA LEU A 186 -10.08 -4.68 18.00
C LEU A 186 -11.39 -3.87 17.89
N ALA A 187 -11.63 -2.94 18.81
CA ALA A 187 -12.84 -2.11 18.81
C ALA A 187 -12.96 -1.15 17.60
N HIS A 188 -11.83 -0.77 16.97
CA HIS A 188 -11.78 0.21 15.87
C HIS A 188 -11.88 -0.38 14.45
N SER A 189 -12.45 -1.59 14.26
CA SER A 189 -12.62 -2.14 12.91
C SER A 189 -13.67 -1.33 12.11
N LYS A 190 -13.23 -0.63 11.05
CA LYS A 190 -14.10 0.17 10.17
C LYS A 190 -15.09 -0.66 9.34
N GLN A 191 -14.88 -1.97 9.26
CA GLN A 191 -15.85 -2.88 8.67
C GLN A 191 -16.96 -3.09 9.70
N GLY A 192 -18.06 -2.35 9.52
CA GLY A 192 -19.18 -2.18 10.47
C GLY A 192 -20.03 -3.42 10.73
N ASN A 193 -19.39 -4.57 10.97
CA ASN A 193 -20.05 -5.81 11.40
C ASN A 193 -19.36 -6.41 12.64
N GLY A 194 -18.48 -5.63 13.28
CA GLY A 194 -17.76 -6.05 14.47
C GLY A 194 -18.70 -6.07 15.67
N LYS A 195 -18.92 -7.25 16.24
CA LYS A 195 -19.47 -7.43 17.59
C LYS A 195 -18.86 -6.35 18.49
N ASN A 196 -19.69 -5.50 19.09
CA ASN A 196 -19.21 -4.47 20.00
C ASN A 196 -18.41 -5.16 21.10
N LEU A 197 -17.08 -5.03 21.06
CA LEU A 197 -16.20 -5.66 22.03
C LEU A 197 -16.60 -5.13 23.42
N LEU A 198 -17.01 -6.06 24.28
CA LEU A 198 -17.32 -5.75 25.67
C LEU A 198 -16.02 -5.76 26.46
N HIS A 199 -15.83 -4.73 27.26
CA HIS A 199 -14.67 -4.56 28.13
C HIS A 199 -15.15 -4.72 29.56
N THR A 200 -14.64 -5.74 30.25
CA THR A 200 -14.98 -6.03 31.63
C THR A 200 -14.04 -5.26 32.56
N VAL A 201 -14.61 -4.37 33.38
CA VAL A 201 -13.90 -3.63 34.44
C VAL A 201 -14.73 -3.81 35.72
N ASP A 202 -14.09 -4.27 36.79
CA ASP A 202 -14.71 -4.49 38.11
C ASP A 202 -16.00 -5.33 38.06
N GLY A 203 -16.02 -6.37 37.21
CA GLY A 203 -17.16 -7.27 37.04
C GLY A 203 -18.27 -6.74 36.12
N VAL A 204 -18.16 -5.50 35.63
CA VAL A 204 -19.14 -4.89 34.72
C VAL A 204 -18.58 -4.89 33.29
N SER A 205 -19.33 -5.51 32.36
CA SER A 205 -18.94 -5.59 30.95
C SER A 205 -19.75 -4.59 30.12
N LYS A 206 -19.09 -3.57 29.60
CA LYS A 206 -19.72 -2.50 28.79
C LYS A 206 -18.89 -2.23 27.53
N THR A 207 -19.55 -1.68 26.49
CA THR A 207 -18.87 -1.15 25.30
C THR A 207 -18.21 0.20 25.62
N TYR A 208 -17.31 0.66 24.76
CA TYR A 208 -16.71 2.00 24.91
C TYR A 208 -17.74 3.14 24.93
N GLY A 209 -18.82 3.04 24.15
CA GLY A 209 -19.93 4.00 24.19
C GLY A 209 -20.59 4.02 25.57
N GLN A 210 -20.98 2.84 26.05
CA GLN A 210 -21.62 2.70 27.36
C GLN A 210 -20.71 3.12 28.52
N TRP A 211 -19.40 2.92 28.42
CA TRP A 211 -18.43 3.43 29.38
C TRP A 211 -18.32 4.96 29.34
N ALA A 212 -18.33 5.56 28.15
CA ALA A 212 -18.33 7.01 28.00
C ALA A 212 -19.60 7.63 28.59
N ASP A 213 -20.76 7.03 28.32
CA ASP A 213 -22.06 7.43 28.86
C ASP A 213 -22.09 7.32 30.39
N HIS A 214 -21.61 6.19 30.93
CA HIS A 214 -21.51 5.96 32.37
C HIS A 214 -20.61 6.98 33.09
N LEU A 215 -19.57 7.47 32.40
CA LEU A 215 -18.65 8.47 32.93
C LEU A 215 -19.10 9.92 32.65
N GLY A 216 -20.20 10.12 31.91
CA GLY A 216 -20.67 11.44 31.50
C GLY A 216 -19.68 12.18 30.59
N ILE A 217 -18.94 11.45 29.73
CA ILE A 217 -18.02 12.04 28.75
C ILE A 217 -18.40 11.65 27.33
N SER A 218 -17.99 12.47 26.37
CA SER A 218 -18.16 12.10 24.97
C SER A 218 -17.33 10.86 24.63
N TYR A 219 -17.85 10.04 23.72
CA TYR A 219 -17.15 8.88 23.17
C TYR A 219 -15.75 9.22 22.68
N ASP A 220 -15.60 10.34 21.96
CA ASP A 220 -14.29 10.80 21.48
C ASP A 220 -13.34 11.20 22.60
N ALA A 221 -13.84 11.80 23.69
CA ALA A 221 -13.03 12.09 24.87
C ALA A 221 -12.55 10.80 25.55
N PHE A 222 -13.41 9.78 25.62
CA PHE A 222 -13.03 8.46 26.12
C PHE A 222 -11.94 7.80 25.25
N LEU A 223 -12.09 7.85 23.92
CA LEU A 223 -11.07 7.34 22.99
C LEU A 223 -9.75 8.12 23.03
N LYS A 224 -9.81 9.45 23.23
CA LYS A 224 -8.61 10.25 23.45
C LYS A 224 -7.88 9.81 24.73
N ARG A 225 -8.58 9.52 25.83
CA ARG A 225 -7.95 9.01 27.07
C ARG A 225 -7.18 7.70 26.86
N LEU A 226 -7.67 6.81 25.99
CA LEU A 226 -7.00 5.55 25.65
C LEU A 226 -5.79 5.76 24.72
N ARG A 227 -5.83 6.79 23.87
CA ARG A 227 -4.79 7.09 22.86
C ARG A 227 -3.68 8.00 23.37
N ASP A 228 -4.00 8.94 24.25
CA ASP A 228 -3.08 9.96 24.76
C ASP A 228 -2.18 9.36 25.86
N GLY A 229 -1.23 8.53 25.43
CA GLY A 229 0.14 8.63 25.92
C GLY A 229 0.81 7.41 26.55
N LYS A 230 0.10 6.36 27.00
CA LYS A 230 0.77 5.23 27.69
C LYS A 230 0.19 3.83 27.43
N GLY A 231 -0.67 3.65 26.43
CA GLY A 231 -1.35 2.36 26.23
C GLY A 231 -2.20 1.99 27.44
N ARG A 232 -2.92 2.99 27.98
CA ARG A 232 -3.78 2.81 29.15
C ARG A 232 -4.84 1.75 28.87
N THR A 233 -5.10 0.92 29.85
CA THR A 233 -6.17 -0.07 29.79
C THR A 233 -7.53 0.60 29.97
N VAL A 234 -8.61 -0.11 29.62
CA VAL A 234 -9.97 0.41 29.83
C VAL A 234 -10.23 0.67 31.31
N ALA A 235 -9.72 -0.19 32.18
CA ALA A 235 -9.82 -0.02 33.64
C ALA A 235 -9.18 1.30 34.10
N GLU A 236 -7.99 1.63 33.62
CA GLU A 236 -7.33 2.89 33.94
C GLU A 236 -8.09 4.11 33.40
N ALA A 237 -8.67 4.01 32.19
CA ALA A 237 -9.45 5.10 31.61
C ALA A 237 -10.76 5.36 32.38
N VAL A 238 -11.39 4.30 32.92
CA VAL A 238 -12.56 4.37 33.79
C VAL A 238 -12.21 4.97 35.14
N ALA A 239 -11.09 4.56 35.74
CA ALA A 239 -10.61 5.08 37.03
C ALA A 239 -10.35 6.60 37.05
N MET A 240 -10.15 7.24 35.88
CA MET A 240 -9.96 8.70 35.80
C MET A 240 -11.26 9.50 36.03
N GLY A 241 -12.43 8.85 36.03
CA GLY A 241 -13.72 9.48 36.34
C GLY A 241 -14.22 10.46 35.27
N GLY A 242 -15.42 11.02 35.51
CA GLY A 242 -16.01 12.07 34.67
C GLY A 242 -15.27 13.40 34.80
N PRO A 243 -15.59 14.41 33.96
CA PRO A 243 -15.07 15.76 34.11
C PRO A 243 -15.36 16.21 35.54
N LYS A 244 -14.31 16.51 36.32
CA LYS A 244 -14.47 17.29 37.54
C LYS A 244 -15.04 18.62 37.07
N GLY A 245 -16.36 18.78 37.21
CA GLY A 245 -17.03 20.01 36.83
C GLY A 245 -16.23 21.16 37.42
N ARG A 246 -15.71 22.06 36.56
CA ARG A 246 -15.40 23.40 37.04
C ARG A 246 -16.70 23.86 37.66
N GLY A 247 -16.72 23.99 38.98
CA GLY A 247 -17.91 24.24 39.76
C GLY A 247 -18.59 25.53 39.31
N ALA A 248 -19.45 25.43 38.29
CA ALA A 248 -20.58 26.31 38.15
C ALA A 248 -21.55 25.82 39.22
N VAL A 249 -21.48 26.45 40.38
CA VAL A 249 -22.43 26.23 41.47
C VAL A 249 -23.82 26.55 40.89
N ALA A 250 -24.63 25.53 40.62
CA ALA A 250 -25.99 25.69 40.11
C ALA A 250 -26.95 26.32 41.16
N ASN A 251 -26.42 26.73 42.31
CA ASN A 251 -27.10 27.39 43.42
C ASN A 251 -26.56 28.82 43.66
N LEU A 252 -26.23 29.56 42.60
CA LEU A 252 -26.27 31.02 42.73
C LEU A 252 -27.74 31.43 42.70
N VAL A 253 -28.32 31.58 43.90
CA VAL A 253 -29.57 32.31 44.13
C VAL A 253 -29.49 33.61 43.34
N SER A 254 -30.54 33.94 42.59
CA SER A 254 -30.66 35.21 41.86
C SER A 254 -30.38 36.37 42.82
N GLY A 255 -29.15 36.87 42.80
CA GLY A 255 -28.74 38.02 43.60
C GLY A 255 -29.44 39.24 43.04
N GLU A 256 -30.38 39.78 43.81
CA GLU A 256 -30.86 41.15 43.66
C GLU A 256 -29.68 42.10 43.56
N GLY A 257 -29.79 43.04 42.62
CA GLY A 257 -28.69 43.85 42.16
C GLY A 257 -28.06 44.72 43.24
N THR A 258 -26.76 44.92 43.12
CA THR A 258 -26.10 46.12 43.62
C THR A 258 -25.59 46.89 42.42
N GLY A 259 -26.33 47.95 42.08
CA GLY A 259 -25.97 48.89 41.04
C GLY A 259 -24.58 49.50 41.28
N GLY A 260 -23.73 49.38 40.27
CA GLY A 260 -22.53 50.18 40.06
C GLY A 260 -22.29 50.08 38.56
N GLY A 261 -22.59 51.09 37.75
CA GLY A 261 -22.12 52.46 37.90
C GLY A 261 -21.33 52.72 36.62
N SER A 262 -22.01 53.26 35.62
CA SER A 262 -21.45 53.65 34.33
C SER A 262 -20.27 54.61 34.52
N VAL A 263 -19.07 54.22 34.09
CA VAL A 263 -17.95 55.17 33.94
C VAL A 263 -17.31 54.99 32.56
N ALA A 264 -17.33 56.13 31.88
CA ALA A 264 -16.72 56.56 30.63
C ALA A 264 -15.57 55.72 30.06
N GLN A 265 -15.66 55.51 28.75
CA GLN A 265 -14.56 55.11 27.87
C GLN A 265 -13.50 56.23 27.84
N GLU A 266 -12.36 56.01 28.47
CA GLU A 266 -11.16 56.81 28.25
C GLU A 266 -10.33 56.13 27.16
N ARG A 267 -10.28 56.76 25.98
CA ARG A 267 -9.60 56.28 24.79
C ARG A 267 -8.18 56.84 24.83
N ALA A 268 -7.18 56.02 25.14
CA ALA A 268 -5.78 56.43 25.06
C ALA A 268 -5.35 56.54 23.59
N GLU A 269 -5.06 57.76 23.14
CA GLU A 269 -4.32 58.05 21.91
C GLU A 269 -2.87 57.57 22.09
N ILE A 270 -2.49 56.54 21.35
CA ILE A 270 -1.09 56.07 21.30
C ILE A 270 -0.50 56.60 19.99
N GLU A 271 0.30 57.66 20.08
CA GLU A 271 1.12 58.15 18.97
C GLU A 271 2.32 57.21 18.76
N PHE A 272 2.44 56.65 17.55
CA PHE A 272 3.61 55.90 17.12
C PHE A 272 4.64 56.87 16.53
N SER A 273 5.75 57.10 17.24
CA SER A 273 6.88 57.86 16.70
C SER A 273 7.56 57.11 15.57
N ALA A 274 7.72 57.80 14.44
CA ALA A 274 8.43 57.40 13.25
C ALA A 274 9.92 57.11 13.54
N ASN A 275 10.44 56.06 12.90
CA ASN A 275 11.83 55.64 12.97
C ASN A 275 12.57 56.16 11.71
N PRO A 276 13.64 56.97 11.83
CA PRO A 276 14.32 57.52 10.66
C PRO A 276 15.36 56.55 10.07
N GLU A 277 15.34 56.53 8.74
CA GLU A 277 16.43 56.39 7.77
C GLU A 277 17.78 55.84 8.24
N LYS A 278 18.21 54.75 7.59
CA LYS A 278 19.62 54.50 7.31
C LYS A 278 19.83 54.47 5.80
N THR A 279 20.47 55.52 5.30
CA THR A 279 21.08 55.61 3.98
C THR A 279 22.60 55.59 4.10
N SER A 280 23.20 54.71 3.29
CA SER A 280 24.49 54.88 2.58
C SER A 280 25.80 54.77 3.35
N PRO A 281 26.96 54.62 2.67
CA PRO A 281 27.21 54.49 1.22
C PRO A 281 27.56 53.08 0.73
#